data_AF-A0A3P6ETP2-F1
#
_entry.id   AF-A0A3P6ETP2-F1
#
_cell.length_a   1.000
_cell.length_b   1.000
_cell.length_c   1.000
_cell.angle_alpha   90.00
_cell.angle_beta   90.00
_cell.angle_gamma   90.00
#
_symmetry.space_group_name_H-M   'P 1'
#
loop_
_entity.id
_entity.type
_entity.pdbx_description
1 polymer ?
#
loop_
_entity_poly.entity_id
_entity_poly.type
_entity_poly.pdbx_seq_one_letter_code
_entity_poly.pdbx_strand_id
1 'polypeptide(L)'
;MVVGTIQIIYAASTSTGQRNLKKRITYSSVSHMSFIIIGIGSITDHGLNGAILQIISHGFIGAALFFLAGTSYDRILLVYLDEMGGMAICIPKIFTMFTILLMASLALPGMSGFVAELIVFLE
;
A
#
# COMPACT_ATOMS: atom_id res chain seq x y z
N MET A 1 12.68 12.59 -10.63
CA MET A 1 11.91 13.14 -9.48
C MET A 1 10.53 13.65 -9.88
N VAL A 2 10.38 14.58 -10.84
CA VAL A 2 9.07 15.14 -11.27
C VAL A 2 8.05 14.06 -11.62
N VAL A 3 8.43 13.07 -12.44
CA VAL A 3 7.54 11.94 -12.82
C VAL A 3 7.03 11.17 -11.59
N GLY A 4 7.90 10.91 -10.60
CA GLY A 4 7.53 10.25 -9.37
C GLY A 4 6.52 11.06 -8.56
N THR A 5 6.75 12.37 -8.41
CA THR A 5 5.81 13.24 -7.67
C THR A 5 4.42 13.32 -8.33
N ILE A 6 4.36 13.40 -9.66
CA ILE A 6 3.10 13.39 -10.41
C ILE A 6 2.40 12.04 -10.20
N GLN A 7 3.15 10.94 -10.22
CA GLN A 7 2.61 9.60 -10.04
C GLN A 7 2.07 9.36 -8.63
N ILE A 8 2.72 9.90 -7.58
CA ILE A 8 2.19 9.87 -6.20
C ILE A 8 0.80 10.52 -6.15
N ILE A 9 0.71 11.76 -6.61
CA ILE A 9 -0.53 12.55 -6.54
C ILE A 9 -1.64 11.90 -7.39
N TYR A 10 -1.30 11.45 -8.60
CA TYR A 10 -2.24 10.81 -9.51
C TYR A 10 -2.74 9.46 -8.98
N ALA A 11 -1.85 8.60 -8.47
CA ALA A 11 -2.24 7.30 -7.94
C ALA A 11 -3.05 7.42 -6.63
N ALA A 12 -2.66 8.34 -5.73
CA ALA A 12 -3.39 8.57 -4.48
C ALA A 12 -4.82 9.10 -4.71
N SER A 13 -4.97 10.06 -5.63
CA SER A 13 -6.29 10.61 -5.99
C SER A 13 -7.18 9.59 -6.69
N THR A 14 -6.65 8.85 -7.66
CA THR A 14 -7.41 7.83 -8.41
C THR A 14 -7.76 6.59 -7.59
N SER A 15 -6.96 6.25 -6.57
CA SER A 15 -7.22 5.15 -5.63
C SER A 15 -8.51 5.35 -4.85
N THR A 16 -8.78 6.58 -4.39
CA THR A 16 -9.97 6.88 -3.56
C THR A 16 -11.28 6.68 -4.32
N GLY A 17 -11.27 6.84 -5.65
CA GLY A 17 -12.43 6.61 -6.51
C GLY A 17 -12.72 5.13 -6.82
N GLN A 18 -11.86 4.20 -6.42
CA GLN A 18 -12.03 2.78 -6.75
C GLN A 18 -12.99 2.08 -5.77
N ARG A 19 -14.13 1.63 -6.29
CA ARG A 19 -15.11 0.82 -5.51
C ARG A 19 -14.69 -0.65 -5.33
N ASN A 20 -13.86 -1.17 -6.23
CA ASN A 20 -13.38 -2.55 -6.17
C ASN A 20 -12.18 -2.65 -5.23
N LEU A 21 -12.24 -3.55 -4.24
CA LEU A 21 -11.19 -3.69 -3.22
C LEU A 21 -9.83 -4.04 -3.84
N LYS A 22 -9.78 -5.03 -4.74
CA LYS A 22 -8.53 -5.42 -5.41
C LYS A 22 -7.93 -4.27 -6.24
N LYS A 23 -8.77 -3.49 -6.92
CA LYS A 23 -8.31 -2.32 -7.70
C LYS A 23 -7.76 -1.25 -6.76
N ARG A 24 -8.44 -0.97 -5.64
CA ARG A 24 -7.97 0.02 -4.67
C ARG A 24 -6.59 -0.33 -4.10
N ILE A 25 -6.36 -1.60 -3.78
CA ILE A 25 -5.04 -2.09 -3.35
C ILE A 25 -4.00 -1.89 -4.46
N THR A 26 -4.30 -2.26 -5.72
CA THR A 26 -3.36 -2.03 -6.84
C THR A 26 -3.00 -0.56 -7.04
N TYR A 27 -3.98 0.35 -7.00
CA TYR A 27 -3.71 1.78 -7.19
C TYR A 27 -2.91 2.37 -6.03
N SER A 28 -3.17 1.92 -4.79
CA SER A 28 -2.33 2.28 -3.63
C SER A 28 -0.90 1.78 -3.79
N SER A 29 -0.68 0.58 -4.33
CA SER A 29 0.67 0.09 -4.62
C SER A 29 1.42 0.96 -5.63
N VAL A 30 0.73 1.50 -6.63
CA VAL A 30 1.34 2.40 -7.61
C VAL A 30 1.87 3.68 -6.95
N SER A 31 1.18 4.26 -5.95
CA SER A 31 1.72 5.42 -5.22
C SER A 31 2.96 5.08 -4.38
N HIS A 32 3.05 3.88 -3.80
CA HIS A 32 4.26 3.49 -3.08
C HIS A 32 5.45 3.22 -4.00
N MET A 33 5.19 2.70 -5.21
CA MET A 33 6.22 2.47 -6.22
C MET A 33 6.85 3.78 -6.71
N SER A 34 6.11 4.88 -6.71
CA SER A 34 6.69 6.19 -7.06
C SER A 34 7.76 6.68 -6.07
N PHE A 35 7.72 6.26 -4.79
CA PHE A 35 8.83 6.55 -3.86
C PHE A 35 10.12 5.84 -4.26
N ILE A 36 10.03 4.62 -4.80
CA ILE A 36 11.19 3.88 -5.31
C ILE A 36 11.82 4.64 -6.49
N ILE A 37 10.99 5.16 -7.41
CA ILE A 37 11.46 5.95 -8.56
C ILE A 37 12.13 7.25 -8.10
N ILE A 38 11.62 7.90 -7.05
CA ILE A 38 12.23 9.11 -6.48
C ILE A 38 13.56 8.76 -5.80
N GLY A 39 13.62 7.72 -4.98
CA GLY A 39 14.82 7.30 -4.26
C GLY A 39 15.95 6.88 -5.21
N ILE A 40 15.66 6.11 -6.25
CA ILE A 40 16.65 5.77 -7.30
C ILE A 40 17.06 7.02 -8.08
N GLY A 41 16.11 7.92 -8.35
CA GLY A 41 16.37 9.17 -9.07
C GLY A 41 17.20 10.20 -8.32
N SER A 42 17.41 10.02 -7.01
CA SER A 42 18.27 10.88 -6.18
C SER A 42 19.77 10.63 -6.41
N ILE A 43 20.15 9.42 -6.87
CA ILE A 43 21.55 9.02 -7.11
C ILE A 43 22.42 9.19 -5.85
N THR A 44 21.83 8.99 -4.68
CA THR A 44 22.48 9.12 -3.37
C THR A 44 22.38 7.81 -2.63
N ASP A 45 23.36 7.51 -1.78
CA ASP A 45 23.43 6.25 -1.03
C ASP A 45 22.22 6.09 -0.10
N HIS A 46 21.77 7.16 0.54
CA HIS A 46 20.59 7.12 1.40
C HIS A 46 19.30 6.92 0.58
N GLY A 47 19.12 7.61 -0.55
CA GLY A 47 17.95 7.45 -1.41
C GLY A 47 17.84 6.04 -1.99
N LEU A 48 18.97 5.43 -2.37
CA LEU A 48 19.05 4.03 -2.81
C LEU A 48 18.70 3.04 -1.69
N ASN A 49 19.22 3.25 -0.47
CA ASN A 49 18.88 2.42 0.67
C ASN A 49 17.39 2.52 1.03
N GLY A 50 16.82 3.73 0.99
CA GLY A 50 15.38 3.94 1.18
C GLY A 50 14.54 3.23 0.11
N ALA A 51 14.95 3.28 -1.16
CA ALA A 51 14.29 2.57 -2.25
C ALA A 51 14.33 1.04 -2.05
N ILE A 52 15.46 0.48 -1.62
CA ILE A 52 15.59 -0.96 -1.34
C ILE A 52 14.68 -1.37 -0.17
N LEU A 53 14.66 -0.60 0.92
CA LEU A 53 13.78 -0.85 2.06
C LEU A 53 12.30 -0.79 1.65
N GLN A 54 11.94 0.14 0.76
CA GLN A 54 10.58 0.27 0.25
C GLN A 54 10.20 -0.93 -0.62
N ILE A 55 11.08 -1.42 -1.49
CA ILE A 55 10.83 -2.62 -2.32
C ILE A 55 10.51 -3.83 -1.44
N ILE A 56 11.32 -4.07 -0.41
CA ILE A 56 11.16 -5.22 0.48
C ILE A 56 9.88 -5.08 1.32
N SER A 57 9.70 -3.93 1.95
CA SER A 57 8.55 -3.65 2.82
C SER A 57 7.23 -3.70 2.05
N HIS A 58 7.16 -2.97 0.93
CA HIS A 58 5.94 -2.89 0.12
C HIS A 58 5.62 -4.24 -0.53
N GLY A 59 6.64 -4.99 -0.97
CA GLY A 59 6.45 -6.34 -1.53
C GLY A 59 5.80 -7.28 -0.53
N PHE A 60 6.25 -7.28 0.73
CA PHE A 60 5.68 -8.11 1.78
C PHE A 60 4.24 -7.69 2.14
N ILE A 61 4.01 -6.39 2.37
CA ILE A 61 2.69 -5.85 2.71
C ILE A 61 1.69 -6.09 1.57
N GLY A 62 2.12 -5.86 0.32
CA GLY A 62 1.31 -6.08 -0.88
C GLY A 62 0.90 -7.55 -1.03
N ALA A 63 1.84 -8.49 -0.93
CA ALA A 63 1.55 -9.92 -1.03
C ALA A 63 0.53 -10.37 0.03
N ALA A 64 0.69 -9.93 1.27
CA ALA A 64 -0.22 -10.28 2.35
C ALA A 64 -1.60 -9.60 2.22
N LEU A 65 -1.67 -8.35 1.72
CA LEU A 65 -2.95 -7.69 1.39
C LEU A 65 -3.68 -8.41 0.25
N PHE A 66 -3.00 -8.84 -0.81
CA PHE A 66 -3.61 -9.62 -1.89
C PHE A 66 -4.11 -10.98 -1.41
N PHE A 67 -3.34 -11.65 -0.54
CA PHE A 67 -3.75 -12.90 0.08
C PHE A 67 -5.00 -12.72 0.95
N LEU A 68 -5.04 -11.70 1.80
CA LEU A 68 -6.20 -11.39 2.64
C LEU A 68 -7.41 -10.95 1.83
N ALA A 69 -7.21 -10.18 0.76
CA ALA A 69 -8.27 -9.82 -0.19
C ALA A 69 -8.85 -11.06 -0.89
N GLY A 70 -8.00 -12.02 -1.28
CA GLY A 70 -8.42 -13.29 -1.88
C GLY A 70 -9.21 -14.16 -0.91
N THR A 71 -8.73 -14.33 0.31
CA THR A 71 -9.42 -15.11 1.36
C THR A 71 -10.73 -14.46 1.81
N SER A 72 -10.79 -13.12 1.87
CA SER A 72 -12.04 -12.41 2.16
C SER A 72 -13.07 -12.60 1.05
N TYR A 73 -12.63 -12.56 -0.20
CA TYR A 73 -13.49 -12.83 -1.36
C TYR A 73 -14.02 -14.27 -1.36
N ASP A 74 -13.20 -15.27 -1.03
CA ASP A 74 -13.64 -16.66 -0.95
C ASP A 74 -14.73 -16.89 0.12
N ARG A 75 -14.68 -16.12 1.22
CA ARG A 75 -15.62 -16.27 2.34
C ARG A 75 -16.94 -15.54 2.17
N ILE A 76 -16.92 -14.35 1.57
CA ILE A 76 -18.09 -13.45 1.52
C ILE A 76 -18.60 -13.31 0.07
N LEU A 77 -17.79 -13.66 -0.93
CA LEU A 77 -18.08 -13.51 -2.37
C LEU A 77 -18.38 -12.07 -2.80
N LEU A 78 -17.95 -11.08 -2.01
CA LEU A 78 -18.11 -9.65 -2.29
C LEU A 78 -16.81 -9.01 -2.76
N VAL A 79 -16.90 -8.18 -3.81
CA VAL A 79 -15.75 -7.46 -4.41
C VAL A 79 -15.81 -5.95 -4.12
N TYR A 80 -17.03 -5.42 -3.95
CA TYR A 80 -17.29 -4.00 -3.82
C TYR A 80 -17.23 -3.57 -2.36
N LEU A 81 -16.45 -2.53 -2.08
CA LEU A 81 -16.30 -1.96 -0.74
C LEU A 81 -17.64 -1.54 -0.12
N ASP A 82 -18.58 -1.08 -0.95
CA ASP A 82 -19.91 -0.63 -0.53
C ASP A 82 -20.76 -1.77 0.05
N GLU A 83 -20.51 -3.01 -0.39
CA GLU A 83 -21.25 -4.21 0.04
C GLU A 83 -20.54 -4.92 1.20
N MET A 84 -19.26 -4.62 1.43
CA MET A 84 -18.42 -5.25 2.45
C MET A 84 -18.67 -4.71 3.88
N GLY A 85 -19.86 -4.20 4.15
CA GLY A 85 -20.30 -3.80 5.49
C GLY A 85 -20.39 -5.02 6.44
N GLY A 86 -20.10 -4.83 7.73
CA GLY A 86 -20.27 -5.89 8.73
C GLY A 86 -19.22 -7.02 8.72
N MET A 87 -18.17 -6.93 7.89
CA MET A 87 -17.08 -7.93 7.84
C MET A 87 -16.44 -8.22 9.20
N ALA A 88 -16.35 -7.21 10.06
CA ALA A 88 -15.79 -7.35 11.41
C ALA A 88 -16.56 -8.36 12.26
N ILE A 89 -17.86 -8.56 12.00
CA ILE A 89 -18.72 -9.49 12.73
C ILE A 89 -18.61 -10.90 12.12
N CYS A 90 -18.65 -11.01 10.79
CA CYS A 90 -18.64 -12.30 10.10
C CYS A 90 -17.26 -12.98 10.08
N ILE A 91 -16.18 -12.22 9.88
CA ILE A 91 -14.81 -12.73 9.74
C ILE A 91 -13.79 -11.91 10.55
N PRO A 92 -13.94 -11.81 11.89
CA PRO A 92 -13.18 -10.88 12.74
C PRO A 92 -11.66 -11.03 12.62
N LYS A 93 -11.14 -12.28 12.55
CA LYS A 93 -9.69 -12.54 12.46
C LYS A 93 -9.07 -12.05 11.14
N ILE A 94 -9.80 -12.22 10.03
CA ILE A 94 -9.33 -11.76 8.72
C ILE A 94 -9.43 -10.24 8.67
N PHE A 95 -10.52 -9.67 9.19
CA PHE A 95 -10.72 -8.24 9.25
C PHE A 95 -9.65 -7.52 10.07
N THR A 96 -9.27 -8.04 11.24
CA THR A 96 -8.21 -7.43 12.07
C THR A 96 -6.86 -7.47 11.37
N MET A 97 -6.47 -8.62 10.80
CA MET A 97 -5.22 -8.73 10.03
C MET A 97 -5.22 -7.81 8.82
N PHE A 98 -6.32 -7.76 8.07
CA PHE A 98 -6.47 -6.87 6.93
C PHE A 98 -6.35 -5.40 7.33
N THR A 99 -6.94 -5.00 8.45
CA THR A 99 -6.86 -3.63 8.97
C THR A 99 -5.44 -3.26 9.39
N ILE A 100 -4.72 -4.16 10.07
CA ILE A 100 -3.32 -3.96 10.47
C ILE A 100 -2.43 -3.80 9.23
N LEU A 101 -2.63 -4.62 8.20
CA LEU A 101 -1.86 -4.52 6.97
C LEU A 101 -2.21 -3.31 6.12
N LEU A 102 -3.47 -2.86 6.11
CA LEU A 102 -3.85 -1.59 5.51
C LEU A 102 -3.16 -0.42 6.22
N MET A 103 -3.12 -0.44 7.55
CA MET A 103 -2.37 0.54 8.34
C MET A 103 -0.87 0.50 8.06
N ALA A 104 -0.29 -0.69 7.89
CA ALA A 104 1.10 -0.84 7.46
C ALA A 104 1.34 -0.27 6.07
N SER A 105 0.40 -0.49 5.13
CA SER A 105 0.47 0.09 3.78
C SER A 105 0.36 1.60 3.80
N LEU A 106 -0.38 2.21 4.73
CA LEU A 106 -0.44 3.67 4.88
C LEU A 106 0.87 4.29 5.39
N ALA A 107 1.91 3.49 5.64
CA ALA A 107 3.19 3.94 6.16
C ALA A 107 3.05 4.74 7.46
N LEU A 108 2.25 4.23 8.41
CA LEU A 108 2.12 4.85 9.74
C LEU A 108 3.43 4.80 10.54
N PRO A 109 3.67 5.77 11.44
CA PRO A 109 4.86 5.77 12.29
C PRO A 109 4.93 4.47 13.10
N GLY A 110 6.08 3.80 13.03
CA GLY A 110 6.30 2.47 13.62
C GLY A 110 6.20 1.31 12.63
N MET A 111 5.81 1.55 11.37
CA MET A 111 5.79 0.55 10.31
C MET A 111 7.03 0.67 9.40
N SER A 112 7.43 -0.44 8.77
CA SER A 112 8.67 -0.46 7.96
C SER A 112 8.59 0.45 6.73
N GLY A 113 7.40 0.60 6.12
CA GLY A 113 7.17 1.51 5.00
C GLY A 113 7.39 2.99 5.35
N PHE A 114 7.11 3.40 6.59
CA PHE A 114 7.33 4.77 7.04
C PHE A 114 8.80 5.15 7.06
N VAL A 115 9.66 4.23 7.54
CA VAL A 115 11.10 4.44 7.61
C VAL A 115 11.67 4.60 6.19
N ALA A 116 11.24 3.76 5.26
CA ALA A 116 11.68 3.82 3.88
C ALA A 116 11.25 5.11 3.18
N GLU A 117 9.99 5.53 3.36
CA GLU A 117 9.47 6.77 2.79
C GLU A 117 10.16 8.01 3.38
N LEU A 118 10.43 8.03 4.69
CA LEU A 118 11.18 9.11 5.33
C LEU A 118 12.60 9.26 4.79
N ILE A 119 13.32 8.14 4.60
CA ILE A 119 14.69 8.16 4.08
C ILE A 119 14.70 8.73 2.65
N VAL A 120 13.71 8.39 1.83
CA VAL A 120 13.57 8.94 0.47
C VAL A 120 13.13 10.41 0.48
N PHE A 121 12.36 10.85 1.48
CA PHE A 121 11.87 12.23 1.58
C PHE A 121 12.89 13.22 2.17
N LEU A 122 13.79 12.74 3.02
CA LEU A 122 14.80 13.57 3.69
C LEU A 122 16.05 13.81 2.84
N GLU A 123 16.17 13.10 1.72
CA GLU A 123 17.14 13.32 0.65
C GLU A 123 16.64 14.38 -0.35
#